data_AF-A0A956GL86-F1
#
_entry.id   AF-A0A956GL86-F1
#
_cell.length_a   1.000
_cell.length_b   1.000
_cell.length_c   1.000
_cell.angle_alpha   90.00
_cell.angle_beta   90.00
_cell.angle_gamma   90.00
#
_symmetry.space_group_name_H-M   'P 1'
#
loop_
_entity.id
_entity.type
_entity.pdbx_description
1 polymer ?
#
loop_
_entity_poly.entity_id
_entity_poly.type
_entity_poly.pdbx_seq_one_letter_code
_entity_poly.pdbx_strand_id
1 'polypeptide(L)'
;MKERPESNYMVDIRNLATDHHDQPGLARWLAGGWDVTLNHYVSMAFIPHLPTAPWPPPQDIDLDHAEDVDDAARIIVATNNLIVAPTDGREEIEELAGQPTDRVERQSIFWVNRSRYAALDAELRSLYGYPQPAPFSGLRLHDLPDGELRHLLVFDLQRAAALDERSRRMLCMPPRGPR
;
A
#
# COMPACT_ATOMS: atom_id res chain seq x y z
N MET A 1 28.94 -0.21 13.53
CA MET A 1 27.71 -0.93 13.90
C MET A 1 26.58 -0.22 13.17
N LYS A 2 25.84 -0.87 12.24
CA LYS A 2 24.74 -0.20 11.53
C LYS A 2 23.58 -0.10 12.51
N GLU A 3 23.22 1.11 12.91
CA GLU A 3 22.01 1.39 13.68
C GLU A 3 20.84 0.73 12.95
N ARG A 4 20.10 -0.13 13.65
CA ARG A 4 18.87 -0.67 13.09
C ARG A 4 17.91 0.52 12.89
N PRO A 5 17.20 0.61 11.76
CA PRO A 5 16.18 1.65 11.59
C PRO A 5 15.26 1.66 12.81
N GLU A 6 15.04 2.83 13.40
CA GLU A 6 14.10 2.98 14.51
C GLU A 6 12.71 2.59 14.02
N SER A 7 12.06 1.65 14.71
CA SER A 7 10.72 1.13 14.37
C SER A 7 9.58 2.10 14.68
N ASN A 8 9.86 3.40 14.74
CA ASN A 8 8.90 4.45 15.08
C ASN A 8 8.25 5.10 13.85
N TYR A 9 8.16 4.35 12.75
CA TYR A 9 7.50 4.83 11.54
C TYR A 9 6.00 5.04 11.78
N MET A 10 5.49 6.19 11.34
CA MET A 10 4.05 6.43 11.29
C MET A 10 3.42 5.55 10.22
N VAL A 11 2.25 5.00 10.52
CA VAL A 11 1.41 4.22 9.64
C VAL A 11 0.13 5.04 9.46
N ASP A 12 -0.12 5.49 8.23
CA ASP A 12 -1.37 6.09 7.82
C ASP A 12 -2.20 5.04 7.10
N ILE A 13 -3.48 4.92 7.46
CA ILE A 13 -4.40 3.94 6.88
C ILE A 13 -5.59 4.72 6.37
N ARG A 14 -5.81 4.66 5.06
CA ARG A 14 -6.87 5.37 4.37
C ARG A 14 -7.77 4.39 3.64
N ASN A 15 -9.06 4.68 3.62
CA ASN A 15 -10.03 3.91 2.87
C ASN A 15 -10.10 4.48 1.45
N LEU A 16 -9.82 3.67 0.43
CA LEU A 16 -9.72 4.15 -0.95
C LEU A 16 -11.03 4.79 -1.44
N ALA A 17 -12.18 4.21 -1.08
CA ALA A 17 -13.48 4.78 -1.46
C ALA A 17 -13.72 6.16 -0.81
N THR A 18 -13.20 6.41 0.39
CA THR A 18 -13.32 7.70 1.09
C THR A 18 -12.35 8.73 0.52
N ASP A 19 -11.11 8.31 0.22
CA ASP A 19 -10.10 9.19 -0.38
C ASP A 19 -10.52 9.70 -1.76
N HIS A 20 -11.25 8.88 -2.52
CA HIS A 20 -11.76 9.23 -3.85
C HIS A 20 -13.21 9.71 -3.86
N HIS A 21 -13.75 10.21 -2.74
CA HIS A 21 -15.16 10.63 -2.64
C HIS A 21 -15.57 11.69 -3.69
N ASP A 22 -14.64 12.53 -4.14
CA ASP A 22 -14.84 13.53 -5.20
C ASP A 22 -14.98 12.91 -6.61
N GLN A 23 -14.72 11.61 -6.75
CA GLN A 23 -14.87 10.82 -7.98
C GLN A 23 -15.83 9.64 -7.73
N PRO A 24 -17.17 9.87 -7.71
CA PRO A 24 -18.13 8.86 -7.26
C PRO A 24 -18.11 7.54 -8.03
N GLY A 25 -17.77 7.59 -9.33
CA GLY A 25 -17.58 6.40 -10.17
C GLY A 25 -16.43 5.54 -9.65
N LEU A 26 -15.27 6.15 -9.38
CA LEU A 26 -14.10 5.48 -8.85
C LEU A 26 -14.31 5.00 -7.40
N ALA A 27 -14.83 5.86 -6.52
CA ALA A 27 -15.09 5.52 -5.12
C ALA A 27 -15.98 4.28 -4.96
N ARG A 28 -17.01 4.15 -5.81
CA ARG A 28 -17.90 2.98 -5.81
C ARG A 28 -17.13 1.68 -6.08
N TRP A 29 -16.23 1.68 -7.06
CA TRP A 29 -15.50 0.49 -7.48
C TRP A 29 -14.36 0.11 -6.52
N LEU A 30 -13.85 1.09 -5.76
CA LEU A 30 -12.80 0.89 -4.75
C LEU A 30 -13.35 0.52 -3.36
N ALA A 31 -14.64 0.18 -3.26
CA ALA A 31 -15.22 -0.26 -2.00
C ALA A 31 -14.50 -1.50 -1.45
N GLY A 32 -14.01 -1.40 -0.21
CA GLY A 32 -13.21 -2.45 0.44
C GLY A 32 -11.72 -2.40 0.12
N GLY A 33 -11.26 -1.39 -0.63
CA GLY A 33 -9.84 -1.12 -0.82
C GLY A 33 -9.24 -0.20 0.25
N TRP A 34 -7.94 -0.36 0.50
CA TRP A 34 -7.18 0.41 1.49
C TRP A 34 -5.88 0.94 0.90
N ASP A 35 -5.46 2.12 1.32
CA ASP A 35 -4.09 2.64 1.13
C ASP A 35 -3.41 2.71 2.49
N VAL A 36 -2.25 2.07 2.61
CA VAL A 36 -1.45 2.09 3.83
C VAL A 36 -0.12 2.74 3.52
N THR A 37 0.11 3.90 4.12
CA THR A 37 1.34 4.67 3.91
C THR A 37 2.22 4.61 5.15
N LEU A 38 3.47 4.20 4.98
CA LEU A 38 4.49 4.20 6.03
C LEU A 38 5.43 5.40 5.89
N ASN A 39 5.45 6.26 6.92
CA ASN A 39 6.30 7.44 7.07
C ASN A 39 6.33 8.36 5.83
N HIS A 40 5.24 8.39 5.05
CA HIS A 40 5.07 9.11 3.77
C HIS A 40 5.89 8.58 2.57
N TYR A 41 6.63 7.48 2.71
CA TYR A 41 7.56 7.02 1.67
C TYR A 41 7.09 5.75 0.96
N VAL A 42 6.45 4.85 1.70
CA VAL A 42 6.02 3.56 1.19
C VAL A 42 4.51 3.55 1.23
N SER A 43 3.85 3.54 0.07
CA SER A 43 2.40 3.34 -0.03
C SER A 43 2.12 1.94 -0.55
N MET A 44 1.23 1.25 0.14
CA MET A 44 0.78 -0.10 -0.18
C MET A 44 -0.73 -0.09 -0.34
N ALA A 45 -1.20 -0.38 -1.54
CA ALA A 45 -2.61 -0.49 -1.82
C ALA A 45 -3.09 -1.94 -1.65
N PHE A 46 -4.12 -2.13 -0.84
CA PHE A 46 -4.82 -3.39 -0.68
C PHE A 46 -6.09 -3.31 -1.53
N ILE A 47 -6.17 -4.11 -2.59
CA ILE A 47 -7.32 -4.11 -3.51
C ILE A 47 -8.02 -5.46 -3.47
N PRO A 48 -9.36 -5.51 -3.28
CA PRO A 48 -10.09 -6.77 -3.17
C PRO A 48 -10.27 -7.46 -4.53
N HIS A 49 -9.99 -6.72 -5.59
CA HIS A 49 -10.14 -7.11 -6.99
C HIS A 49 -8.88 -6.73 -7.75
N LEU A 50 -8.41 -7.63 -8.62
CA LEU A 50 -7.29 -7.39 -9.52
C LEU A 50 -7.82 -7.46 -10.95
N PRO A 51 -7.43 -6.53 -11.84
CA PRO A 51 -8.13 -6.38 -13.09
C PRO A 51 -7.89 -7.58 -14.01
N THR A 52 -8.90 -7.91 -14.78
CA THR A 52 -8.77 -8.94 -15.82
C THR A 52 -7.74 -8.50 -16.86
N ALA A 53 -7.02 -9.50 -17.40
CA ALA A 53 -6.00 -9.34 -18.43
C ALA A 53 -6.46 -8.40 -19.56
N PRO A 54 -5.54 -7.62 -20.18
CA PRO A 54 -4.08 -7.77 -20.13
C PRO A 54 -3.43 -7.21 -18.85
N TRP A 55 -2.39 -7.91 -18.40
CA TRP A 55 -1.55 -7.56 -17.26
C TRP A 55 -0.07 -7.56 -17.66
N PRO A 56 0.76 -6.56 -17.28
CA PRO A 56 0.41 -5.36 -16.51
C PRO A 56 -0.58 -4.44 -17.24
N PRO A 57 -1.22 -3.49 -16.54
CA PRO A 57 -2.17 -2.58 -17.16
C PRO A 57 -1.54 -1.80 -18.35
N PRO A 58 -2.33 -1.45 -19.38
CA PRO A 58 -1.87 -0.63 -20.50
C PRO A 58 -1.53 0.81 -20.04
N GLN A 59 -0.74 1.54 -20.84
CA GLN A 59 -0.27 2.90 -20.51
C GLN A 59 -1.36 3.97 -20.56
N ASP A 60 -2.34 3.78 -21.43
CA ASP A 60 -3.36 4.78 -21.75
C ASP A 60 -4.60 4.61 -20.85
N ILE A 61 -4.40 4.58 -19.53
CA ILE A 61 -5.49 4.54 -18.56
C ILE A 61 -5.89 5.97 -18.21
N ASP A 62 -7.17 6.28 -18.32
CA ASP A 62 -7.74 7.50 -17.75
C ASP A 62 -7.72 7.40 -16.22
N LEU A 63 -6.85 8.17 -15.57
CA LEU A 63 -6.67 8.12 -14.11
C LEU A 63 -7.82 8.81 -13.36
N ASP A 64 -8.66 9.60 -14.05
CA ASP A 64 -9.74 10.36 -13.45
C ASP A 64 -11.12 9.71 -13.69
N HIS A 65 -11.17 8.66 -14.51
CA HIS A 65 -12.42 7.99 -14.88
C HIS A 65 -12.30 6.46 -14.86
N ALA A 66 -13.12 5.81 -14.04
CA ALA A 66 -13.29 4.36 -14.04
C ALA A 66 -14.72 3.99 -14.46
N GLU A 67 -14.85 3.21 -15.54
CA GLU A 67 -16.14 2.72 -16.02
C GLU A 67 -16.61 1.49 -15.22
N ASP A 68 -15.66 0.64 -14.82
CA ASP A 68 -15.91 -0.59 -14.09
C ASP A 68 -14.87 -0.88 -12.98
N VAL A 69 -15.00 -2.05 -12.36
CA VAL A 69 -14.10 -2.51 -11.29
C VAL A 69 -12.70 -2.86 -11.79
N ASP A 70 -12.57 -3.30 -13.06
CA ASP A 70 -11.26 -3.57 -13.65
C ASP A 70 -10.51 -2.25 -13.88
N ASP A 71 -11.16 -1.25 -14.44
CA ASP A 71 -10.54 0.06 -14.67
C ASP A 71 -10.15 0.74 -13.37
N ALA A 72 -11.01 0.70 -12.34
CA ALA A 72 -10.67 1.20 -11.01
C ALA A 72 -9.43 0.50 -10.42
N ALA A 73 -9.35 -0.83 -10.54
CA ALA A 73 -8.19 -1.57 -10.06
C ALA A 73 -6.93 -1.24 -10.88
N ARG A 74 -7.04 -1.03 -12.20
CA ARG A 74 -5.92 -0.59 -13.05
C ARG A 74 -5.40 0.79 -12.65
N ILE A 75 -6.28 1.74 -12.32
CA ILE A 75 -5.88 3.07 -11.82
C ILE A 75 -5.04 2.93 -10.55
N ILE A 76 -5.54 2.19 -9.56
CA ILE A 76 -4.81 1.99 -8.29
C ILE A 76 -3.47 1.31 -8.50
N VAL A 77 -3.41 0.32 -9.39
CA VAL A 77 -2.17 -0.33 -9.78
C VAL A 77 -1.22 0.66 -10.43
N ALA A 78 -1.68 1.48 -11.37
CA ALA A 78 -0.86 2.47 -12.08
C ALA A 78 -0.28 3.55 -11.14
N THR A 79 -0.97 3.88 -10.05
CA THR A 79 -0.56 4.96 -9.13
C THR A 79 0.21 4.48 -7.90
N ASN A 80 0.34 3.18 -7.66
CA ASN A 80 1.00 2.63 -6.48
C ASN A 80 2.17 1.70 -6.84
N ASN A 81 3.18 1.69 -5.96
CA ASN A 81 4.36 0.84 -6.14
C ASN A 81 4.16 -0.56 -5.59
N LEU A 82 3.32 -0.71 -4.55
CA LEU A 82 3.11 -1.96 -3.84
C LEU A 82 1.62 -2.27 -3.80
N ILE A 83 1.25 -3.44 -4.31
CA ILE A 83 -0.13 -3.90 -4.39
C ILE A 83 -0.27 -5.19 -3.61
N VAL A 84 -1.28 -5.31 -2.76
CA VAL A 84 -1.66 -6.55 -2.09
C VAL A 84 -3.00 -6.98 -2.64
N ALA A 85 -3.06 -8.18 -3.22
CA ALA A 85 -4.24 -8.68 -3.89
C ALA A 85 -4.52 -10.15 -3.53
N PRO A 86 -5.81 -10.53 -3.41
CA PRO A 86 -6.18 -11.90 -3.15
C PRO A 86 -6.01 -12.79 -4.39
N THR A 87 -5.74 -14.07 -4.18
CA THR A 87 -5.75 -15.10 -5.23
C THR A 87 -6.16 -16.46 -4.68
N ASP A 88 -6.63 -17.33 -5.58
CA ASP A 88 -7.13 -18.66 -5.27
C ASP A 88 -6.06 -19.76 -5.32
N GLY A 89 -4.87 -19.49 -5.88
CA GLY A 89 -3.94 -20.56 -6.24
C GLY A 89 -2.44 -20.28 -6.12
N ARG A 90 -2.01 -19.05 -5.80
CA ARG A 90 -0.57 -18.72 -5.68
C ARG A 90 -0.28 -17.79 -4.51
N GLU A 91 0.74 -18.06 -3.73
CA GLU A 91 1.27 -17.09 -2.77
C GLU A 91 2.70 -16.76 -3.17
N GLU A 92 2.87 -15.61 -3.78
CA GLU A 92 4.15 -15.20 -4.33
C GLU A 92 4.25 -13.67 -4.43
N ILE A 93 5.47 -13.20 -4.62
CA ILE A 93 5.73 -11.80 -4.93
C ILE A 93 6.07 -11.73 -6.41
N GLU A 94 5.31 -10.93 -7.14
CA GLU A 94 5.55 -10.68 -8.56
C GLU A 94 6.11 -9.27 -8.72
N GLU A 95 7.37 -9.16 -9.14
CA GLU A 95 7.96 -7.89 -9.51
C GLU A 95 7.62 -7.58 -10.96
N LEU A 96 6.96 -6.45 -11.18
CA LEU A 96 6.72 -5.92 -12.51
C LEU A 96 7.80 -4.88 -12.81
N ALA A 97 8.40 -4.99 -14.00
CA ALA A 97 9.19 -3.88 -14.53
C ALA A 97 8.28 -2.64 -14.55
N GLY A 98 8.69 -1.59 -13.84
CA GLY A 98 7.97 -0.33 -13.88
C GLY A 98 7.87 0.10 -15.34
N GLN A 99 6.67 0.42 -15.79
CA GLN A 99 6.56 1.06 -17.09
C GLN A 99 7.23 2.43 -16.98
N PRO A 100 7.96 2.89 -18.02
CA PRO A 100 8.71 4.13 -17.99
C PRO A 100 7.75 5.32 -18.04
N THR A 101 7.04 5.53 -16.94
CA THR A 101 6.43 6.79 -16.57
C THR A 101 7.40 7.45 -15.60
N ASP A 102 7.49 8.78 -15.62
CA ASP A 102 8.46 9.54 -14.82
C ASP A 102 8.28 9.42 -13.29
N ARG A 103 7.39 8.53 -12.80
CA ARG A 103 6.98 8.45 -11.40
C ARG A 103 7.16 7.08 -10.72
N VAL A 104 7.22 5.97 -11.47
CA VAL A 104 7.22 4.62 -10.87
C VAL A 104 8.29 3.74 -11.53
N GLU A 105 9.45 3.59 -10.86
CA GLU A 105 10.58 2.83 -11.40
C GLU A 105 10.37 1.30 -11.31
N ARG A 106 9.60 0.82 -10.31
CA ARG A 106 9.27 -0.61 -10.11
C ARG A 106 7.95 -0.78 -9.36
N GLN A 107 7.17 -1.77 -9.77
CA GLN A 107 5.95 -2.18 -9.06
C GLN A 107 6.11 -3.61 -8.52
N SER A 108 5.52 -3.88 -7.37
CA SER A 108 5.47 -5.22 -6.80
C SER A 108 4.06 -5.57 -6.39
N ILE A 109 3.66 -6.80 -6.69
CA ILE A 109 2.40 -7.37 -6.25
C ILE A 109 2.69 -8.46 -5.24
N PHE A 110 2.02 -8.40 -4.10
CA PHE A 110 2.00 -9.43 -3.09
C PHE A 110 0.71 -10.23 -3.26
N TRP A 111 0.85 -11.42 -3.82
CA TRP A 111 -0.24 -12.36 -3.96
C TRP A 111 -0.44 -13.09 -2.62
N VAL A 112 -1.63 -12.95 -2.06
CA VAL A 112 -2.02 -13.61 -0.81
C VAL A 112 -3.26 -14.44 -1.04
N ASN A 113 -3.38 -15.58 -0.34
CA ASN A 113 -4.62 -16.35 -0.41
C ASN A 113 -5.83 -15.53 0.11
N ARG A 114 -7.05 -15.86 -0.33
CA ARG A 114 -8.26 -15.12 0.07
C ARG A 114 -8.50 -15.06 1.58
N SER A 115 -8.20 -16.14 2.31
CA SER A 115 -8.37 -16.17 3.77
C SER A 115 -7.43 -15.19 4.48
N ARG A 116 -6.19 -15.07 4.01
CA ARG A 116 -5.18 -14.15 4.51
C ARG A 116 -5.54 -12.72 4.16
N TYR A 117 -6.02 -12.49 2.94
CA TYR A 117 -6.55 -11.19 2.54
C TYR A 117 -7.73 -10.76 3.42
N ALA A 118 -8.67 -11.67 3.72
CA ALA A 118 -9.79 -11.38 4.61
C ALA A 118 -9.34 -11.04 6.04
N ALA A 119 -8.29 -11.69 6.55
CA ALA A 119 -7.69 -11.34 7.83
C ALA A 119 -7.06 -9.94 7.82
N LEU A 120 -6.35 -9.60 6.73
CA LEU A 120 -5.79 -8.26 6.52
C LEU A 120 -6.88 -7.17 6.44
N ASP A 121 -7.95 -7.40 5.67
CA ASP A 121 -9.08 -6.46 5.58
C ASP A 121 -9.75 -6.25 6.95
N ALA A 122 -9.94 -7.31 7.73
CA ALA A 122 -10.50 -7.21 9.08
C ALA A 122 -9.59 -6.40 10.02
N GLU A 123 -8.27 -6.62 9.97
CA GLU A 123 -7.29 -5.87 10.74
C GLU A 123 -7.30 -4.39 10.35
N LEU A 124 -7.27 -4.08 9.04
CA LEU A 124 -7.32 -2.71 8.52
C LEU A 124 -8.60 -1.97 8.93
N ARG A 125 -9.77 -2.62 8.86
CA ARG A 125 -11.03 -2.04 9.36
C ARG A 125 -10.97 -1.72 10.85
N SER A 126 -10.40 -2.62 11.65
CA SER A 126 -10.25 -2.42 13.09
C SER A 126 -9.33 -1.24 13.41
N LEU A 127 -8.26 -1.05 12.62
CA LEU A 127 -7.29 0.02 12.82
C LEU A 127 -7.76 1.37 12.25
N TYR A 128 -8.53 1.37 11.17
CA TYR A 128 -9.09 2.59 10.59
C TYR A 128 -10.01 3.35 11.56
N GLY A 129 -10.73 2.62 12.42
CA GLY A 129 -11.58 3.19 13.47
C GLY A 129 -10.83 3.63 14.73
N TYR A 130 -9.50 3.46 14.81
CA TYR A 130 -8.74 3.83 15.98
C TYR A 130 -8.62 5.36 16.06
N PRO A 131 -8.97 5.99 17.20
CA PRO A 131 -8.83 7.43 17.34
C PRO A 131 -7.35 7.78 17.18
N GLN A 132 -7.01 8.44 16.07
CA GLN A 132 -5.68 9.00 15.86
C GLN A 132 -5.51 10.08 16.93
N PRO A 133 -4.69 9.86 17.98
CA PRO A 133 -4.41 10.95 18.89
C PRO A 133 -3.76 12.05 18.06
N ALA A 134 -4.09 13.31 18.33
CA ALA A 134 -3.57 14.60 17.81
C ALA A 134 -2.69 14.59 16.53
N PRO A 135 -2.76 15.60 15.64
CA PRO A 135 -1.83 15.69 14.52
C PRO A 135 -0.39 15.44 15.02
N PHE A 136 0.32 14.49 14.40
CA PHE A 136 1.66 13.97 14.76
C PHE A 136 1.77 12.76 15.73
N SER A 137 0.68 12.26 16.33
CA SER A 137 0.70 11.03 17.16
C SER A 137 0.03 9.81 16.51
N GLY A 138 -0.09 9.81 15.18
CA GLY A 138 -0.67 8.70 14.43
C GLY A 138 -0.06 7.33 14.74
N LEU A 139 -0.80 6.29 14.37
CA LEU A 139 -0.48 4.88 14.60
C LEU A 139 0.98 4.59 14.22
N ARG A 140 1.77 3.99 15.12
CA ARG A 140 3.16 3.64 14.83
C ARG A 140 3.27 2.17 14.47
N LEU A 141 4.26 1.85 13.63
CA LEU A 141 4.52 0.47 13.21
C LEU A 141 4.74 -0.49 14.40
N HIS A 142 5.42 -0.03 15.46
CA HIS A 142 5.67 -0.86 16.65
C HIS A 142 4.44 -1.02 17.55
N ASP A 143 3.47 -0.10 17.44
CA ASP A 143 2.20 -0.13 18.17
C ASP A 143 1.15 -1.01 17.47
N LEU A 144 1.40 -1.40 16.22
CA LEU A 144 0.54 -2.37 15.53
C LEU A 144 0.53 -3.69 16.30
N PRO A 145 -0.65 -4.33 16.41
CA PRO A 145 -0.76 -5.70 16.88
C PRO A 145 0.22 -6.62 16.16
N ASP A 146 0.61 -7.71 16.81
CA ASP A 146 1.40 -8.75 16.17
C ASP A 146 0.52 -9.54 15.21
N GLY A 147 0.31 -8.96 14.02
CA GLY A 147 -0.64 -9.39 13.02
C GLY A 147 -0.05 -9.41 11.60
N GLU A 148 -0.90 -9.77 10.64
CA GLU A 148 -0.50 -9.92 9.24
C GLU A 148 -0.04 -8.59 8.63
N LEU A 149 -0.72 -7.50 8.96
CA LEU A 149 -0.37 -6.17 8.45
C LEU A 149 1.03 -5.77 8.90
N ARG A 150 1.33 -5.92 10.20
CA ARG A 150 2.65 -5.61 10.76
C ARG A 150 3.75 -6.42 10.10
N HIS A 151 3.55 -7.73 9.93
CA HIS A 151 4.53 -8.59 9.26
C HIS A 151 4.80 -8.16 7.82
N LEU A 152 3.76 -7.81 7.08
CA LEU A 152 3.88 -7.37 5.69
C LEU A 152 4.64 -6.04 5.59
N LEU A 153 4.33 -5.07 6.45
CA LEU A 153 5.02 -3.77 6.50
C LEU A 153 6.49 -3.90 6.91
N VAL A 154 6.80 -4.75 7.90
CA VAL A 154 8.18 -5.01 8.33
C VAL A 154 8.97 -5.72 7.23
N PHE A 155 8.37 -6.71 6.57
CA PHE A 155 8.99 -7.40 5.44
C PHE A 155 9.34 -6.41 4.33
N ASP A 156 8.40 -5.54 3.95
CA ASP A 156 8.63 -4.58 2.88
C ASP A 156 9.69 -3.53 3.26
N LEU A 157 9.67 -3.03 4.49
CA LEU A 157 10.73 -2.17 5.01
C LEU A 157 12.12 -2.81 4.90
N GLN A 158 12.23 -4.09 5.26
CA GLN A 158 13.51 -4.82 5.17
C GLN A 158 13.94 -4.98 3.72
N ARG A 159 12.99 -5.22 2.81
CA ARG A 159 13.23 -5.32 1.36
C ARG A 159 13.67 -3.98 0.76
N ALA A 160 12.97 -2.88 1.07
CA ALA A 160 13.35 -1.54 0.65
C ALA A 160 14.76 -1.17 1.17
N ALA A 161 15.07 -1.51 2.42
CA ALA A 161 16.41 -1.35 2.98
C ALA A 161 17.48 -2.23 2.29
N ALA A 162 17.10 -3.35 1.68
CA ALA A 162 18.03 -4.21 0.95
C ALA A 162 18.31 -3.71 -0.47
N LEU A 163 17.30 -3.12 -1.13
CA LEU A 163 17.34 -2.77 -2.55
C LEU A 163 18.08 -1.46 -2.86
N ASP A 164 18.19 -0.52 -1.92
CA ASP A 164 18.76 0.79 -2.23
C ASP A 164 19.43 1.49 -1.02
N GLU A 165 20.61 2.08 -1.25
CA GLU A 165 21.38 2.80 -0.25
C GLU A 165 20.75 4.18 0.09
N ARG A 166 19.97 4.76 -0.83
CA ARG A 166 19.16 5.95 -0.57
C ARG A 166 17.94 5.61 0.31
N SER A 167 17.27 4.49 0.04
CA SER A 167 16.24 3.90 0.91
C SER A 167 16.78 3.59 2.30
N ARG A 168 17.99 3.02 2.43
CA ARG A 168 18.66 2.88 3.75
C ARG A 168 18.84 4.21 4.47
N ARG A 169 19.28 5.26 3.77
CA ARG A 169 19.44 6.59 4.39
C ARG A 169 18.10 7.18 4.80
N MET A 170 17.02 6.95 4.05
CA MET A 170 15.66 7.43 4.37
C MET A 170 15.08 6.71 5.59
N LEU A 171 15.26 5.40 5.69
CA LEU A 171 14.85 4.58 6.84
C LEU A 171 15.65 4.88 8.12
N CYS A 172 16.83 5.50 7.98
CA CYS A 172 17.63 5.93 9.12
C CYS A 172 17.48 7.42 9.47
N MET A 173 16.63 8.18 8.78
CA MET A 173 16.42 9.58 9.14
C MET A 173 15.42 9.69 10.31
N PRO A 174 15.78 10.38 11.40
CA PRO A 174 14.82 10.69 12.45
C PRO A 174 13.68 11.54 11.86
N PRO A 175 12.44 11.41 12.35
CA PRO A 175 11.33 12.25 11.92
C PRO A 175 11.75 13.72 12.04
N ARG A 176 11.62 14.49 10.96
CA ARG A 176 11.90 15.93 11.01
C ARG A 176 10.92 16.53 12.01
N GLY A 177 11.43 16.95 13.17
CA GLY A 177 10.66 17.68 14.15
C GLY A 177 10.01 18.92 13.53
N PRO A 178 8.89 19.41 14.10
CA PRO A 178 8.20 20.57 13.57
C PRO A 178 9.15 21.77 13.50
N ARG A 179 9.13 22.47 12.37
CA ARG A 179 9.78 23.77 12.19
C ARG A 179 8.91 24.88 12.74
#